data_AF-A0A8H9MH54-F1
#
_entry.id   AF-A0A8H9MH54-F1
#
_cell.length_a   1.000
_cell.length_b   1.000
_cell.length_c   1.000
_cell.angle_alpha   90.00
_cell.angle_beta   90.00
_cell.angle_gamma   90.00
#
_symmetry.space_group_name_H-M   'P 1'
#
loop_
_entity.id
_entity.type
_entity.pdbx_description
1 polymer ?
#
loop_
_entity_poly.entity_id
_entity_poly.type
_entity_poly.pdbx_seq_one_letter_code
_entity_poly.pdbx_strand_id
1 'polypeptide(L)'
;MQFHKYDVVIVGAGGAGMRAALEAGQRARTAVLTKLYPTRSHTGAAQGGMCAALANVEEDNWEWHTFDTVKGGDYLTDQDAAEIMAKEAIDAVLDLEKMGLPFNRTPEGKIDQRRFGGHTRDHGKAAVRRACYAADRTGHMILQTLYQNCVKHGIEFFNEFYVLDVTLTETADGPVASGAIAYELATGEIHVFQAKSIVFATGGFGKVFKTTSNAHTLTGDGMGIYYRKGLPLEDIEFYQFHPTGLAGLGILLTEGARGEGAILRNESGERFMERYAPTIKDLAPRDIVARSMVLEVLEGRGAGPHKDYVLLDCTHLGAEVLETKLPDITEFARTYLGVDPVKEPVPVYPTAHYAMGGIPTNVHGEALRDNENVIPGLYAAGEVACVSVHGANRLGTNSLLDINVFGRRAGIAAAEYAQGRDHVDLPENPTRMVEGMVDHLRTAHGGERVADIRTELQQTMDTNAAVYRTEDTLKTALTDVQRLKERYGRIAIQDKGKRYNTDLLEAIELGFLLDLAEALVNAALARKESRGGHAREDYPNRDDVNFMRHSMSYKMLPEKEDPDAPLGINGFTADIRLDYKPVVFTRYEPMERKY
;
A
#
# COMPACT_ATOMS: atom_id res chain seq x y z
N MET A 1 5.76 -19.32 -25.89
CA MET A 1 6.09 -17.89 -25.71
C MET A 1 5.22 -17.10 -26.67
N GLN A 2 4.50 -16.10 -26.16
CA GLN A 2 3.65 -15.24 -26.98
C GLN A 2 4.13 -13.80 -26.92
N PHE A 3 4.05 -13.09 -28.04
CA PHE A 3 4.44 -11.69 -28.15
C PHE A 3 3.23 -10.80 -28.39
N HIS A 4 3.18 -9.71 -27.62
CA HIS A 4 2.12 -8.72 -27.61
C HIS A 4 2.72 -7.34 -27.79
N LYS A 5 2.02 -6.46 -28.52
CA LYS A 5 2.48 -5.09 -28.78
C LYS A 5 1.37 -4.09 -28.48
N TYR A 6 1.60 -3.24 -27.48
CA TYR A 6 0.67 -2.24 -26.98
C TYR A 6 1.35 -0.87 -26.88
N ASP A 7 0.60 0.21 -26.86
CA ASP A 7 1.16 1.53 -26.57
C ASP A 7 1.41 1.66 -25.06
N VAL A 8 0.41 1.28 -24.26
CA VAL A 8 0.45 1.35 -22.79
C VAL A 8 0.17 -0.04 -22.20
N VAL A 9 0.98 -0.45 -21.24
CA VAL A 9 0.72 -1.63 -20.40
C VAL A 9 0.54 -1.20 -18.96
N ILE A 10 -0.57 -1.59 -18.34
CA ILE A 10 -0.86 -1.32 -16.93
C ILE A 10 -0.76 -2.63 -16.17
N VAL A 11 0.04 -2.63 -15.10
CA VAL A 11 0.30 -3.80 -14.26
C VAL A 11 -0.43 -3.65 -12.93
N GLY A 12 -1.58 -4.29 -12.83
CA GLY A 12 -2.50 -4.24 -11.69
C GLY A 12 -3.87 -3.69 -12.08
N ALA A 13 -4.93 -4.33 -11.58
CA ALA A 13 -6.32 -3.96 -11.84
C ALA A 13 -7.08 -3.60 -10.55
N GLY A 14 -6.36 -3.03 -9.56
CA GLY A 14 -6.97 -2.35 -8.43
C GLY A 14 -7.57 -1.00 -8.84
N GLY A 15 -7.97 -0.18 -7.86
CA GLY A 15 -8.56 1.11 -8.16
C GLY A 15 -7.65 2.05 -8.96
N ALA A 16 -6.36 2.11 -8.64
CA ALA A 16 -5.40 2.94 -9.38
C ALA A 16 -5.21 2.47 -10.82
N GLY A 17 -5.02 1.16 -11.01
CA GLY A 17 -4.81 0.56 -12.32
C GLY A 17 -6.03 0.69 -13.23
N MET A 18 -7.24 0.46 -12.71
CA MET A 18 -8.46 0.66 -13.50
C MET A 18 -8.74 2.14 -13.78
N ARG A 19 -8.44 3.06 -12.84
CA ARG A 19 -8.55 4.50 -13.12
C ARG A 19 -7.57 4.94 -14.20
N ALA A 20 -6.32 4.45 -14.16
CA ALA A 20 -5.33 4.67 -15.20
C ALA A 20 -5.78 4.09 -16.54
N ALA A 21 -6.37 2.89 -16.55
CA ALA A 21 -6.86 2.23 -17.76
C ALA A 21 -8.02 2.98 -18.41
N LEU A 22 -8.95 3.53 -17.62
CA LEU A 22 -10.02 4.38 -18.14
C LEU A 22 -9.50 5.61 -18.86
N GLU A 23 -8.42 6.22 -18.36
CA GLU A 23 -7.82 7.37 -19.03
C GLU A 23 -6.96 6.94 -20.24
N ALA A 24 -6.07 5.99 -20.06
CA ALA A 24 -5.15 5.56 -21.11
C ALA A 24 -5.87 4.89 -22.29
N GLY A 25 -6.84 4.01 -22.03
CA GLY A 25 -7.55 3.24 -23.06
C GLY A 25 -8.45 4.08 -23.97
N GLN A 26 -8.77 5.31 -23.57
CA GLN A 26 -9.46 6.27 -24.45
C GLN A 26 -8.50 7.04 -25.37
N ARG A 27 -7.19 6.93 -25.14
CA ARG A 27 -6.15 7.73 -25.80
C ARG A 27 -5.18 6.87 -26.61
N ALA A 28 -4.88 5.65 -26.16
CA ALA A 28 -3.87 4.78 -26.73
C ALA A 28 -4.31 3.30 -26.64
N ARG A 29 -3.64 2.41 -27.39
CA ARG A 29 -3.90 0.97 -27.29
C ARG A 29 -3.35 0.45 -25.97
N THR A 30 -4.23 0.14 -25.03
CA THR A 30 -3.87 -0.22 -23.64
C THR A 30 -4.22 -1.67 -23.30
N ALA A 31 -3.29 -2.38 -22.67
CA ALA A 31 -3.53 -3.67 -22.01
C ALA A 31 -3.43 -3.52 -20.49
N VAL A 32 -4.32 -4.19 -19.76
CA VAL A 32 -4.26 -4.31 -18.29
C VAL A 32 -3.91 -5.75 -17.91
N LEU A 33 -2.75 -5.95 -17.29
CA LEU A 33 -2.30 -7.23 -16.78
C LEU A 33 -2.62 -7.31 -15.29
N THR A 34 -3.23 -8.39 -14.83
CA THR A 34 -3.57 -8.54 -13.41
C THR A 34 -3.47 -9.98 -12.97
N LYS A 35 -2.79 -10.25 -11.86
CA LYS A 35 -2.69 -11.59 -11.27
C LYS A 35 -4.00 -12.12 -10.68
N LEU A 36 -4.98 -11.24 -10.51
CA LEU A 36 -6.32 -11.53 -10.04
C LEU A 36 -7.36 -11.13 -11.08
N TYR A 37 -8.58 -11.65 -10.97
CA TYR A 37 -9.71 -10.97 -11.58
C TYR A 37 -9.87 -9.56 -10.97
N PRO A 38 -10.13 -8.49 -11.75
CA PRO A 38 -10.04 -7.10 -11.27
C PRO A 38 -10.80 -6.80 -9.97
N THR A 39 -12.02 -7.32 -9.84
CA THR A 39 -12.89 -7.09 -8.67
C THR A 39 -12.47 -7.88 -7.42
N ARG A 40 -11.39 -8.67 -7.48
CA ARG A 40 -10.76 -9.34 -6.33
C ARG A 40 -9.57 -8.55 -5.75
N SER A 41 -9.22 -7.42 -6.35
CA SER A 41 -8.16 -6.54 -5.86
C SER A 41 -8.46 -6.00 -4.45
N HIS A 42 -7.41 -5.77 -3.65
CA HIS A 42 -7.56 -5.37 -2.24
C HIS A 42 -8.30 -4.04 -2.04
N THR A 43 -8.34 -3.15 -3.05
CA THR A 43 -9.20 -1.95 -3.03
C THR A 43 -10.64 -2.28 -2.63
N GLY A 44 -11.17 -3.44 -3.02
CA GLY A 44 -12.52 -3.87 -2.70
C GLY A 44 -12.78 -4.10 -1.21
N ALA A 45 -11.72 -4.28 -0.41
CA ALA A 45 -11.79 -4.44 1.04
C ALA A 45 -11.73 -3.11 1.81
N ALA A 46 -11.53 -1.97 1.12
CA ALA A 46 -11.53 -0.68 1.80
C ALA A 46 -12.96 -0.28 2.23
N GLN A 47 -13.10 0.18 3.47
CA GLN A 47 -14.42 0.36 4.10
C GLN A 47 -14.81 1.84 4.23
N GLY A 48 -13.99 2.60 4.97
CA GLY A 48 -14.40 3.83 5.64
C GLY A 48 -14.80 5.02 4.78
N GLY A 49 -14.26 5.17 3.57
CA GLY A 49 -14.62 6.28 2.68
C GLY A 49 -13.47 6.82 1.83
N MET A 50 -13.77 7.84 1.03
CA MET A 50 -12.84 8.65 0.25
C MET A 50 -13.07 10.13 0.61
N CYS A 51 -12.04 10.83 1.06
CA CYS A 51 -12.17 12.23 1.46
C CYS A 51 -12.20 13.19 0.27
N ALA A 52 -13.09 14.17 0.33
CA ALA A 52 -13.04 15.36 -0.52
C ALA A 52 -13.76 16.52 0.19
N ALA A 53 -13.21 17.73 0.09
CA ALA A 53 -13.80 18.93 0.69
C ALA A 53 -15.02 19.43 -0.12
N LEU A 54 -16.07 18.62 -0.19
CA LEU A 54 -17.32 18.94 -0.93
C LEU A 54 -18.21 19.96 -0.21
N ALA A 55 -18.02 20.13 1.10
CA ALA A 55 -18.84 20.97 1.96
C ALA A 55 -20.36 20.69 1.86
N ASN A 56 -20.74 19.40 1.75
CA ASN A 56 -22.15 19.02 1.59
C ASN A 56 -22.91 19.03 2.93
N VAL A 57 -22.23 18.77 4.04
CA VAL A 57 -22.83 18.64 5.38
C VAL A 57 -22.40 19.74 6.37
N GLU A 58 -21.20 20.29 6.17
CA GLU A 58 -20.67 21.44 6.91
C GLU A 58 -19.63 22.17 6.06
N GLU A 59 -19.26 23.40 6.43
CA GLU A 59 -18.25 24.18 5.71
C GLU A 59 -16.90 23.48 5.74
N ASP A 60 -16.24 23.45 4.58
CA ASP A 60 -14.96 22.80 4.37
C ASP A 60 -14.21 23.44 3.20
N ASN A 61 -12.91 23.23 3.13
CA ASN A 61 -12.10 23.65 1.99
C ASN A 61 -10.92 22.68 1.76
N TRP A 62 -10.41 22.67 0.52
CA TRP A 62 -9.27 21.82 0.14
C TRP A 62 -7.97 22.21 0.85
N GLU A 63 -7.84 23.46 1.30
CA GLU A 63 -6.64 23.99 1.94
C GLU A 63 -6.45 23.39 3.34
N TRP A 64 -7.53 23.24 4.11
CA TRP A 64 -7.57 22.52 5.38
C TRP A 64 -7.25 21.04 5.18
N HIS A 65 -7.74 20.44 4.10
CA HIS A 65 -7.39 19.05 3.76
C HIS A 65 -5.91 18.89 3.40
N THR A 66 -5.31 19.87 2.69
CA THR A 66 -3.86 19.90 2.45
C THR A 66 -3.11 19.99 3.79
N PHE A 67 -3.49 20.91 4.67
CA PHE A 67 -2.88 21.04 6.00
C PHE A 67 -2.96 19.75 6.81
N ASP A 68 -4.16 19.14 6.90
CA ASP A 68 -4.37 17.87 7.60
C ASP A 68 -3.46 16.78 7.04
N THR A 69 -3.32 16.71 5.71
CA THR A 69 -2.49 15.71 5.04
C THR A 69 -1.02 15.91 5.36
N VAL A 70 -0.51 17.14 5.28
CA VAL A 70 0.90 17.47 5.60
C VAL A 70 1.22 17.24 7.07
N LYS A 71 0.37 17.71 7.99
CA LYS A 71 0.51 17.46 9.43
C LYS A 71 0.36 15.95 9.72
N GLY A 72 -0.56 15.29 9.03
CA GLY A 72 -0.88 13.87 9.17
C GLY A 72 0.29 12.98 8.81
N GLY A 73 0.98 13.28 7.71
CA GLY A 73 2.22 12.63 7.26
C GLY A 73 3.48 13.06 8.02
N ASP A 74 3.31 13.80 9.12
CA ASP A 74 4.36 14.26 10.03
C ASP A 74 5.48 15.04 9.32
N TYR A 75 5.04 15.92 8.39
CA TYR A 75 5.87 16.81 7.58
C TYR A 75 6.88 16.11 6.66
N LEU A 76 6.74 14.80 6.47
CA LEU A 76 7.44 14.04 5.43
C LEU A 76 6.58 13.90 4.15
N THR A 77 5.53 14.71 4.03
CA THR A 77 4.68 14.76 2.85
C THR A 77 5.17 15.85 1.92
N ASP A 78 5.32 15.54 0.64
CA ASP A 78 5.59 16.53 -0.41
C ASP A 78 4.37 17.44 -0.57
N GLN A 79 4.54 18.72 -0.21
CA GLN A 79 3.40 19.62 -0.02
C GLN A 79 2.71 20.00 -1.32
N ASP A 80 3.45 20.04 -2.43
CA ASP A 80 2.93 20.23 -3.78
C ASP A 80 2.03 19.05 -4.19
N ALA A 81 2.46 17.81 -3.93
CA ALA A 81 1.68 16.62 -4.18
C ALA A 81 0.41 16.57 -3.31
N ALA A 82 0.52 16.92 -2.02
CA ALA A 82 -0.64 17.02 -1.13
C ALA A 82 -1.64 18.10 -1.56
N GLU A 83 -1.15 19.24 -2.05
CA GLU A 83 -1.99 20.32 -2.58
C GLU A 83 -2.73 19.88 -3.84
N ILE A 84 -2.04 19.23 -4.79
CA ILE A 84 -2.65 18.65 -5.98
C ILE A 84 -3.74 17.65 -5.58
N MET A 85 -3.41 16.70 -4.69
CA MET A 85 -4.35 15.67 -4.26
C MET A 85 -5.60 16.27 -3.61
N ALA A 86 -5.45 17.25 -2.72
CA ALA A 86 -6.57 17.87 -2.03
C ALA A 86 -7.45 18.71 -2.97
N LYS A 87 -6.87 19.44 -3.93
CA LYS A 87 -7.62 20.20 -4.94
C LYS A 87 -8.39 19.29 -5.88
N GLU A 88 -7.72 18.26 -6.41
CA GLU A 88 -8.32 17.32 -7.37
C GLU A 88 -9.27 16.32 -6.72
N ALA A 89 -9.30 16.23 -5.38
CA ALA A 89 -10.22 15.37 -4.64
C ALA A 89 -11.69 15.63 -4.95
N ILE A 90 -12.06 16.90 -5.12
CA ILE A 90 -13.42 17.32 -5.39
C ILE A 90 -13.90 16.73 -6.72
N ASP A 91 -13.14 16.93 -7.79
CA ASP A 91 -13.46 16.40 -9.12
C ASP A 91 -13.36 14.88 -9.15
N ALA A 92 -12.39 14.28 -8.46
CA ALA A 92 -12.23 12.82 -8.41
C ALA A 92 -13.46 12.12 -7.78
N VAL A 93 -14.02 12.66 -6.70
CA VAL A 93 -15.24 12.11 -6.08
C VAL A 93 -16.46 12.33 -6.97
N LEU A 94 -16.60 13.52 -7.57
CA LEU A 94 -17.71 13.82 -8.47
C LEU A 94 -17.67 12.98 -9.75
N ASP A 95 -16.48 12.67 -10.27
CA ASP A 95 -16.31 11.77 -11.40
C ASP A 95 -16.79 10.36 -11.09
N LEU A 96 -16.45 9.81 -9.91
CA LEU A 96 -16.95 8.51 -9.47
C LEU A 96 -18.48 8.49 -9.33
N GLU A 97 -19.07 9.58 -8.81
CA GLU A 97 -20.53 9.70 -8.70
C GLU A 97 -21.19 9.70 -10.08
N LYS A 98 -20.66 10.48 -11.04
CA LYS A 98 -21.14 10.50 -12.44
C LYS A 98 -20.94 9.16 -13.15
N MET A 99 -19.93 8.39 -12.75
CA MET A 99 -19.69 7.02 -13.23
C MET A 99 -20.69 5.99 -12.65
N GLY A 100 -21.49 6.38 -11.66
CA GLY A 100 -22.54 5.57 -11.06
C GLY A 100 -22.21 5.02 -9.67
N LEU A 101 -21.20 5.55 -8.96
CA LEU A 101 -20.90 5.11 -7.60
C LEU A 101 -22.05 5.46 -6.64
N PRO A 102 -22.64 4.48 -5.94
CA PRO A 102 -23.79 4.70 -5.05
C PRO A 102 -23.36 5.22 -3.67
N PHE A 103 -22.88 6.46 -3.60
CA PHE A 103 -22.63 7.12 -2.32
C PHE A 103 -23.93 7.25 -1.49
N ASN A 104 -23.79 7.17 -0.16
CA ASN A 104 -24.84 7.57 0.76
C ASN A 104 -25.25 9.02 0.52
N ARG A 105 -26.52 9.33 0.81
CA ARG A 105 -27.13 10.61 0.48
C ARG A 105 -27.56 11.37 1.72
N THR A 106 -27.37 12.69 1.68
CA THR A 106 -28.01 13.62 2.62
C THR A 106 -29.51 13.70 2.34
N PRO A 107 -30.33 14.29 3.24
CA PRO A 107 -31.76 14.51 2.97
C PRO A 107 -32.04 15.29 1.67
N GLU A 108 -31.11 16.14 1.24
CA GLU A 108 -31.18 16.94 0.01
C GLU A 108 -30.71 16.18 -1.24
N GLY A 109 -30.29 14.91 -1.10
CA GLY A 109 -29.83 14.08 -2.22
C GLY A 109 -28.36 14.29 -2.63
N LYS A 110 -27.58 15.07 -1.87
CA LYS A 110 -26.13 15.23 -2.08
C LYS A 110 -25.35 14.04 -1.51
N ILE A 111 -24.07 13.92 -1.81
CA ILE A 111 -23.17 12.92 -1.20
C ILE A 111 -23.03 13.21 0.30
N ASP A 112 -23.36 12.24 1.14
CA ASP A 112 -23.17 12.32 2.59
C ASP A 112 -21.69 12.15 2.99
N GLN A 113 -21.30 12.79 4.09
CA GLN A 113 -19.93 12.82 4.59
C GLN A 113 -19.88 12.60 6.10
N ARG A 114 -18.93 11.79 6.56
CA ARG A 114 -18.69 11.52 7.99
C ARG A 114 -17.31 11.96 8.45
N ARG A 115 -17.14 11.95 9.78
CA ARG A 115 -15.84 12.21 10.42
C ARG A 115 -14.92 11.02 10.22
N PHE A 116 -13.62 11.29 10.20
CA PHE A 116 -12.59 10.28 10.10
C PHE A 116 -11.32 10.75 10.82
N GLY A 117 -10.39 9.83 11.12
CA GLY A 117 -9.22 10.13 11.93
C GLY A 117 -8.32 11.19 11.28
N GLY A 118 -7.92 12.20 12.07
CA GLY A 118 -6.99 13.25 11.65
C GLY A 118 -7.54 14.31 10.68
N HIS A 119 -8.83 14.31 10.35
CA HIS A 119 -9.45 15.37 9.52
C HIS A 119 -10.00 16.50 10.39
N THR A 120 -9.59 17.73 10.10
CA THR A 120 -9.96 18.93 10.86
C THR A 120 -10.35 20.12 9.97
N ARG A 121 -11.06 21.07 10.57
CA ARG A 121 -11.32 22.41 10.03
C ARG A 121 -10.42 23.45 10.68
N ASP A 122 -10.26 24.60 10.01
CA ASP A 122 -9.48 25.75 10.48
C ASP A 122 -8.06 25.39 10.95
N HIS A 123 -7.34 24.57 10.18
CA HIS A 123 -5.95 24.18 10.48
C HIS A 123 -5.78 23.49 11.84
N GLY A 124 -6.60 22.48 12.14
CA GLY A 124 -6.42 21.66 13.35
C GLY A 124 -7.37 21.96 14.51
N LYS A 125 -8.32 22.89 14.37
CA LYS A 125 -9.14 23.34 15.52
C LYS A 125 -10.20 22.35 15.97
N ALA A 126 -10.88 21.69 15.03
CA ALA A 126 -11.96 20.76 15.34
C ALA A 126 -12.15 19.72 14.23
N ALA A 127 -12.69 18.56 14.58
CA ALA A 127 -12.99 17.50 13.61
C ALA A 127 -13.99 17.97 12.54
N VAL A 128 -13.77 17.54 11.30
CA VAL A 128 -14.62 17.86 10.13
C VAL A 128 -15.11 16.60 9.42
N ARG A 129 -16.26 16.70 8.74
CA ARG A 129 -16.93 15.65 7.98
C ARG A 129 -16.57 15.75 6.50
N ARG A 130 -15.48 15.07 6.12
CA ARG A 130 -14.94 15.08 4.76
C ARG A 130 -14.98 13.72 4.05
N ALA A 131 -15.15 12.64 4.79
CA ALA A 131 -15.12 11.28 4.24
C ALA A 131 -16.45 10.94 3.56
N CYS A 132 -16.46 10.94 2.22
CA CYS A 132 -17.57 10.47 1.40
C CYS A 132 -17.62 8.93 1.45
N TYR A 133 -18.80 8.33 1.56
CA TYR A 133 -18.91 6.89 1.82
C TYR A 133 -20.10 6.20 1.16
N ALA A 134 -19.98 4.87 1.03
CA ALA A 134 -21.07 3.96 0.67
C ALA A 134 -21.13 2.83 1.71
N ALA A 135 -22.03 2.97 2.69
CA ALA A 135 -22.05 2.25 3.96
C ALA A 135 -20.63 2.14 4.53
N ASP A 136 -20.17 0.97 4.93
CA ASP A 136 -18.77 0.67 5.27
C ASP A 136 -18.10 -0.20 4.21
N ARG A 137 -18.48 -0.06 2.94
CA ARG A 137 -17.96 -0.83 1.79
C ARG A 137 -17.59 0.06 0.60
N THR A 138 -17.05 1.25 0.90
CA THR A 138 -16.77 2.27 -0.12
C THR A 138 -15.79 1.78 -1.18
N GLY A 139 -14.75 1.05 -0.78
CA GLY A 139 -13.76 0.45 -1.67
C GLY A 139 -14.36 -0.60 -2.61
N HIS A 140 -15.28 -1.44 -2.10
CA HIS A 140 -16.04 -2.37 -2.93
C HIS A 140 -16.80 -1.62 -4.03
N MET A 141 -17.52 -0.55 -3.67
CA MET A 141 -18.30 0.23 -4.64
C MET A 141 -17.41 0.95 -5.65
N ILE A 142 -16.29 1.57 -5.22
CA ILE A 142 -15.30 2.15 -6.15
C ILE A 142 -14.80 1.11 -7.14
N LEU A 143 -14.41 -0.08 -6.65
CA LEU A 143 -13.84 -1.12 -7.50
C LEU A 143 -14.86 -1.63 -8.53
N GLN A 144 -16.11 -1.84 -8.12
CA GLN A 144 -17.21 -2.23 -9.02
C GLN A 144 -17.50 -1.15 -10.06
N THR A 145 -17.62 0.11 -9.65
CA THR A 145 -17.89 1.24 -10.55
C THR A 145 -16.79 1.41 -11.59
N LEU A 146 -15.51 1.37 -11.18
CA LEU A 146 -14.38 1.45 -12.09
C LEU A 146 -14.37 0.27 -13.07
N TYR A 147 -14.58 -0.96 -12.57
CA TYR A 147 -14.62 -2.15 -13.42
C TYR A 147 -15.74 -2.08 -14.47
N GLN A 148 -16.95 -1.68 -14.08
CA GLN A 148 -18.09 -1.52 -14.99
C GLN A 148 -17.80 -0.47 -16.08
N ASN A 149 -17.12 0.62 -15.72
CA ASN A 149 -16.70 1.62 -16.70
C ASN A 149 -15.60 1.07 -17.63
N CYS A 150 -14.65 0.28 -17.13
CA CYS A 150 -13.68 -0.39 -17.99
C CYS A 150 -14.35 -1.32 -19.00
N VAL A 151 -15.38 -2.08 -18.57
CA VAL A 151 -16.20 -2.91 -19.46
C VAL A 151 -16.93 -2.04 -20.50
N LYS A 152 -17.57 -0.95 -20.08
CA LYS A 152 -18.26 0.01 -20.97
C LYS A 152 -17.33 0.56 -22.05
N HIS A 153 -16.07 0.82 -21.70
CA HIS A 153 -15.06 1.36 -22.60
C HIS A 153 -14.26 0.30 -23.37
N GLY A 154 -14.57 -1.00 -23.19
CA GLY A 154 -13.91 -2.08 -23.92
C GLY A 154 -12.42 -2.23 -23.57
N ILE A 155 -12.02 -1.91 -22.33
CA ILE A 155 -10.64 -2.07 -21.86
C ILE A 155 -10.25 -3.55 -21.92
N GLU A 156 -9.08 -3.83 -22.50
CA GLU A 156 -8.55 -5.18 -22.65
C GLU A 156 -7.84 -5.65 -21.38
N PHE A 157 -8.32 -6.75 -20.80
CA PHE A 157 -7.76 -7.36 -19.60
C PHE A 157 -7.13 -8.71 -19.89
N PHE A 158 -5.92 -8.90 -19.38
CA PHE A 158 -5.25 -10.19 -19.24
C PHE A 158 -5.35 -10.61 -17.78
N ASN A 159 -6.40 -11.37 -17.48
CA ASN A 159 -6.71 -11.82 -16.12
C ASN A 159 -5.87 -13.04 -15.74
N GLU A 160 -5.39 -13.06 -14.50
CA GLU A 160 -4.50 -14.09 -13.95
C GLU A 160 -3.13 -14.17 -14.66
N PHE A 161 -2.62 -13.00 -15.07
CA PHE A 161 -1.28 -12.79 -15.58
C PHE A 161 -0.39 -12.18 -14.50
N TYR A 162 0.62 -12.94 -14.09
CA TYR A 162 1.62 -12.51 -13.11
C TYR A 162 2.76 -11.83 -13.86
N VAL A 163 2.88 -10.51 -13.74
CA VAL A 163 4.07 -9.81 -14.25
C VAL A 163 5.24 -10.15 -13.33
N LEU A 164 6.30 -10.70 -13.90
CA LEU A 164 7.48 -11.19 -13.19
C LEU A 164 8.73 -10.34 -13.46
N ASP A 165 8.71 -9.55 -14.52
CA ASP A 165 9.77 -8.61 -14.85
C ASP A 165 9.30 -7.47 -15.74
N VAL A 166 10.10 -6.38 -15.78
CA VAL A 166 10.02 -5.34 -16.81
C VAL A 166 11.34 -5.25 -17.58
N THR A 167 11.26 -4.95 -18.86
CA THR A 167 12.43 -4.74 -19.70
C THR A 167 12.82 -3.27 -19.66
N LEU A 168 14.06 -3.00 -19.25
CA LEU A 168 14.72 -1.70 -19.42
C LEU A 168 15.74 -1.88 -20.56
N THR A 169 15.49 -1.24 -21.70
CA THR A 169 16.42 -1.25 -22.83
C THR A 169 17.39 -0.08 -22.68
N GLU A 170 18.68 -0.33 -22.84
CA GLU A 170 19.67 0.75 -22.90
C GLU A 170 19.62 1.48 -24.24
N THR A 171 19.54 2.81 -24.18
CA THR A 171 19.60 3.71 -25.35
C THR A 171 20.76 4.69 -25.22
N ALA A 172 20.99 5.52 -26.23
CA ALA A 172 22.01 6.57 -26.15
C ALA A 172 21.75 7.56 -25.00
N ASP A 173 20.49 7.74 -24.61
CA ASP A 173 20.07 8.66 -23.55
C ASP A 173 19.87 7.95 -22.18
N GLY A 174 20.21 6.65 -22.11
CA GLY A 174 20.08 5.81 -20.92
C GLY A 174 18.93 4.80 -20.98
N PRO A 175 18.59 4.15 -19.85
CA PRO A 175 17.59 3.09 -19.81
C PRO A 175 16.17 3.61 -20.04
N VAL A 176 15.40 2.91 -20.85
CA VAL A 176 13.97 3.17 -21.13
C VAL A 176 13.14 1.91 -20.88
N ALA A 177 11.97 2.05 -20.27
CA ALA A 177 11.05 0.93 -20.12
C ALA A 177 10.43 0.57 -21.48
N SER A 178 10.60 -0.68 -21.90
CA SER A 178 10.25 -1.14 -23.26
C SER A 178 9.33 -2.37 -23.28
N GLY A 179 9.12 -3.04 -22.15
CA GLY A 179 8.16 -4.13 -22.06
C GLY A 179 7.95 -4.72 -20.68
N ALA A 180 6.94 -5.58 -20.56
CA ALA A 180 6.65 -6.36 -19.35
C ALA A 180 6.62 -7.86 -19.70
N ILE A 181 7.16 -8.69 -18.81
CA ILE A 181 7.22 -10.14 -18.97
C ILE A 181 6.27 -10.77 -17.96
N ALA A 182 5.30 -11.54 -18.44
CA ALA A 182 4.26 -12.11 -17.62
C ALA A 182 4.15 -13.63 -17.76
N TYR A 183 3.74 -14.28 -16.68
CA TYR A 183 3.37 -15.69 -16.61
C TYR A 183 1.84 -15.81 -16.59
N GLU A 184 1.27 -16.49 -17.58
CA GLU A 184 -0.17 -16.80 -17.59
C GLU A 184 -0.45 -17.99 -16.67
N LEU A 185 -1.19 -17.76 -15.57
CA LEU A 185 -1.49 -18.79 -14.58
C LEU A 185 -2.18 -20.02 -15.21
N ALA A 186 -3.13 -19.80 -16.12
CA ALA A 186 -3.98 -20.86 -16.66
C ALA A 186 -3.20 -21.90 -17.49
N THR A 187 -2.18 -21.46 -18.22
CA THR A 187 -1.43 -22.29 -19.18
C THR A 187 0.00 -22.59 -18.72
N GLY A 188 0.57 -21.68 -17.94
CA GLY A 188 1.98 -21.64 -17.60
C GLY A 188 2.88 -21.13 -18.72
N GLU A 189 2.32 -20.43 -19.71
CA GLU A 189 3.08 -19.78 -20.78
C GLU A 189 3.65 -18.42 -20.33
N ILE A 190 4.83 -18.10 -20.87
CA ILE A 190 5.46 -16.78 -20.71
C ILE A 190 5.08 -15.90 -21.90
N HIS A 191 4.66 -14.68 -21.59
CA HIS A 191 4.20 -13.66 -22.51
C HIS A 191 5.08 -12.42 -22.41
N VAL A 192 5.42 -11.84 -23.56
CA VAL A 192 6.16 -10.59 -23.66
C VAL A 192 5.22 -9.51 -24.16
N PHE A 193 5.05 -8.46 -23.38
CA PHE A 193 4.26 -7.29 -23.73
C PHE A 193 5.20 -6.12 -24.03
N GLN A 194 5.54 -5.92 -25.31
CA GLN A 194 6.29 -4.74 -25.74
C GLN A 194 5.38 -3.51 -25.62
N ALA A 195 5.87 -2.48 -24.95
CA ALA A 195 5.12 -1.26 -24.67
C ALA A 195 5.99 -0.02 -24.83
N LYS A 196 5.36 1.12 -25.10
CA LYS A 196 6.04 2.41 -25.06
C LYS A 196 6.05 2.99 -23.65
N SER A 197 5.01 2.69 -22.87
CA SER A 197 4.91 3.06 -21.47
C SER A 197 4.30 1.95 -20.62
N ILE A 198 4.75 1.84 -19.37
CA ILE A 198 4.31 0.86 -18.39
C ILE A 198 3.88 1.58 -17.11
N VAL A 199 2.71 1.25 -16.56
CA VAL A 199 2.21 1.79 -15.29
C VAL A 199 2.12 0.68 -14.25
N PHE A 200 2.90 0.76 -13.18
CA PHE A 200 2.71 -0.10 -12.01
C PHE A 200 1.54 0.39 -11.13
N ALA A 201 0.63 -0.52 -10.82
CA ALA A 201 -0.51 -0.31 -9.93
C ALA A 201 -0.78 -1.56 -9.07
N THR A 202 0.29 -2.19 -8.57
CA THR A 202 0.28 -3.55 -7.98
C THR A 202 -0.12 -3.62 -6.49
N GLY A 203 -0.33 -2.48 -5.84
CA GLY A 203 -0.65 -2.43 -4.40
C GLY A 203 0.57 -2.61 -3.49
N GLY A 204 0.30 -2.74 -2.18
CA GLY A 204 1.31 -2.86 -1.13
C GLY A 204 1.91 -4.26 -0.93
N PHE A 205 2.66 -4.41 0.17
CA PHE A 205 3.41 -5.62 0.53
C PHE A 205 3.12 -6.13 1.96
N GLY A 206 1.90 -5.91 2.45
CA GLY A 206 1.56 -6.19 3.85
C GLY A 206 1.63 -7.65 4.29
N LYS A 207 1.75 -8.59 3.36
CA LYS A 207 2.01 -10.00 3.67
C LYS A 207 3.43 -10.29 4.14
N VAL A 208 4.26 -9.27 4.29
CA VAL A 208 5.52 -9.34 5.03
C VAL A 208 5.30 -9.49 6.55
N PHE A 209 4.14 -9.07 7.08
CA PHE A 209 3.76 -9.22 8.48
C PHE A 209 2.81 -10.39 8.69
N LYS A 210 2.90 -11.03 9.86
CA LYS A 210 1.96 -12.08 10.28
C LYS A 210 0.55 -11.55 10.46
N THR A 211 0.41 -10.48 11.24
CA THR A 211 -0.90 -9.89 11.55
C THR A 211 -1.12 -8.69 10.64
N THR A 212 -1.87 -8.92 9.56
CA THR A 212 -2.10 -7.91 8.52
C THR A 212 -3.54 -7.92 8.03
N SER A 213 -4.09 -6.73 7.76
CA SER A 213 -5.41 -6.61 7.12
C SER A 213 -5.36 -6.84 5.62
N ASN A 214 -4.16 -6.96 5.06
CA ASN A 214 -3.92 -7.07 3.64
C ASN A 214 -4.38 -8.44 3.12
N ALA A 215 -4.91 -8.47 1.89
CA ALA A 215 -5.23 -9.72 1.20
C ALA A 215 -3.95 -10.58 1.03
N HIS A 216 -4.12 -11.90 0.88
CA HIS A 216 -3.00 -12.83 0.65
C HIS A 216 -2.14 -12.48 -0.57
N THR A 217 -2.69 -11.70 -1.50
CA THR A 217 -2.05 -11.30 -2.76
C THR A 217 -1.24 -10.00 -2.69
N LEU A 218 -1.19 -9.30 -1.55
CA LEU A 218 -0.39 -8.08 -1.40
C LEU A 218 1.04 -8.41 -0.95
N THR A 219 1.81 -8.82 -1.94
CA THR A 219 3.18 -9.37 -1.84
C THR A 219 4.25 -8.43 -2.38
N GLY A 220 3.87 -7.22 -2.83
CA GLY A 220 4.80 -6.19 -3.24
C GLY A 220 5.47 -6.39 -4.60
N ASP A 221 4.88 -7.17 -5.50
CA ASP A 221 5.52 -7.63 -6.74
C ASP A 221 6.09 -6.49 -7.59
N GLY A 222 5.32 -5.41 -7.81
CA GLY A 222 5.80 -4.25 -8.58
C GLY A 222 7.00 -3.54 -7.95
N MET A 223 6.99 -3.36 -6.63
CA MET A 223 8.14 -2.84 -5.88
C MET A 223 9.33 -3.80 -5.96
N GLY A 224 9.10 -5.11 -5.83
CA GLY A 224 10.14 -6.13 -5.95
C GLY A 224 10.79 -6.16 -7.34
N ILE A 225 9.99 -6.08 -8.41
CA ILE A 225 10.48 -5.98 -9.79
C ILE A 225 11.30 -4.71 -9.98
N TYR A 226 10.76 -3.56 -9.54
CA TYR A 226 11.45 -2.27 -9.62
C TYR A 226 12.81 -2.30 -8.91
N TYR A 227 12.81 -2.79 -7.68
CA TYR A 227 14.00 -2.89 -6.82
C TYR A 227 15.06 -3.85 -7.39
N ARG A 228 14.63 -4.95 -8.01
CA ARG A 228 15.53 -5.91 -8.69
C ARG A 228 16.17 -5.36 -9.96
N LYS A 229 15.71 -4.22 -10.49
CA LYS A 229 16.41 -3.45 -11.54
C LYS A 229 17.47 -2.49 -10.99
N GLY A 230 17.73 -2.52 -9.69
CA GLY A 230 18.67 -1.59 -9.04
C GLY A 230 18.09 -0.19 -8.85
N LEU A 231 16.79 -0.01 -9.08
CA LEU A 231 16.09 1.25 -8.90
C LEU A 231 15.64 1.42 -7.44
N PRO A 232 15.48 2.66 -6.94
CA PRO A 232 15.24 2.90 -5.53
C PRO A 232 13.83 2.59 -5.06
N LEU A 233 13.69 2.20 -3.80
CA LEU A 233 12.42 2.31 -3.06
C LEU A 233 12.52 3.47 -2.08
N GLU A 234 11.48 4.30 -2.02
CA GLU A 234 11.39 5.47 -1.15
C GLU A 234 10.58 5.14 0.12
N ASP A 235 11.05 5.55 1.30
CA ASP A 235 10.30 5.54 2.56
C ASP A 235 9.76 4.17 3.02
N ILE A 236 10.44 3.10 2.61
CA ILE A 236 9.98 1.70 2.79
C ILE A 236 9.88 1.28 4.28
N GLU A 237 10.54 1.99 5.21
CA GLU A 237 10.44 1.80 6.66
C GLU A 237 9.12 2.25 7.27
N PHE A 238 8.40 3.14 6.58
CA PHE A 238 7.13 3.68 7.04
C PHE A 238 6.01 2.72 6.65
N TYR A 239 5.60 1.93 7.64
CA TYR A 239 4.49 1.01 7.53
C TYR A 239 3.40 1.39 8.53
N GLN A 240 2.17 1.57 8.07
CA GLN A 240 1.05 1.94 8.93
C GLN A 240 0.41 0.71 9.56
N PHE A 241 0.25 0.78 10.87
CA PHE A 241 -0.55 -0.15 11.64
C PHE A 241 -1.92 0.47 11.88
N HIS A 242 -2.98 -0.13 11.33
CA HIS A 242 -4.34 0.31 11.61
C HIS A 242 -4.69 -0.03 13.05
N PRO A 243 -5.28 0.89 13.84
CA PRO A 243 -5.59 0.63 15.23
C PRO A 243 -6.49 -0.59 15.45
N THR A 244 -7.57 -0.69 14.69
CA THR A 244 -8.66 -1.64 14.96
C THR A 244 -8.70 -2.79 13.96
N GLY A 245 -7.70 -3.69 13.99
CA GLY A 245 -7.84 -5.02 13.41
C GLY A 245 -8.41 -6.00 14.44
N LEU A 246 -9.20 -6.99 14.02
CA LEU A 246 -9.67 -8.05 14.92
C LEU A 246 -8.48 -8.74 15.58
N ALA A 247 -8.45 -8.75 16.92
CA ALA A 247 -7.33 -9.29 17.67
C ALA A 247 -7.02 -10.75 17.23
N GLY A 248 -5.74 -11.04 16.97
CA GLY A 248 -5.27 -12.34 16.49
C GLY A 248 -5.46 -12.64 14.99
N LEU A 249 -6.46 -12.03 14.32
CA LEU A 249 -6.77 -12.30 12.91
C LEU A 249 -6.32 -11.17 11.96
N GLY A 250 -6.33 -9.92 12.42
CA GLY A 250 -5.96 -8.74 11.64
C GLY A 250 -7.03 -8.23 10.66
N ILE A 251 -8.23 -8.82 10.64
CA ILE A 251 -9.33 -8.33 9.77
C ILE A 251 -9.70 -6.90 10.18
N LEU A 252 -9.76 -5.99 9.21
CA LEU A 252 -10.03 -4.58 9.44
C LEU A 252 -11.44 -4.33 9.98
N LEU A 253 -11.53 -3.61 11.09
CA LEU A 253 -12.73 -2.85 11.47
C LEU A 253 -12.51 -1.38 11.20
N THR A 254 -13.38 -0.81 10.36
CA THR A 254 -13.26 0.55 9.84
C THR A 254 -13.07 1.60 10.95
N GLU A 255 -12.15 2.53 10.72
CA GLU A 255 -12.05 3.76 11.52
C GLU A 255 -13.35 4.60 11.45
N GLY A 256 -14.20 4.36 10.46
CA GLY A 256 -15.56 4.89 10.42
C GLY A 256 -16.38 4.56 11.66
N ALA A 257 -16.14 3.44 12.34
CA ALA A 257 -16.80 3.11 13.60
C ALA A 257 -16.53 4.18 14.68
N ARG A 258 -15.26 4.58 14.82
CA ARG A 258 -14.85 5.69 15.71
C ARG A 258 -15.39 7.03 15.21
N GLY A 259 -15.49 7.20 13.88
CA GLY A 259 -16.16 8.34 13.24
C GLY A 259 -17.65 8.48 13.58
N GLU A 260 -18.36 7.36 13.71
CA GLU A 260 -19.76 7.29 14.16
C GLU A 260 -19.89 7.31 15.70
N GLY A 261 -18.78 7.23 16.43
CA GLY A 261 -18.73 7.44 17.88
C GLY A 261 -18.29 6.23 18.72
N ALA A 262 -17.83 5.14 18.11
CA ALA A 262 -17.25 4.00 18.85
C ALA A 262 -16.02 4.43 19.66
N ILE A 263 -15.79 3.75 20.78
CA ILE A 263 -14.81 4.14 21.80
C ILE A 263 -13.81 3.00 22.03
N LEU A 264 -12.52 3.33 22.17
CA LEU A 264 -11.52 2.36 22.61
C LEU A 264 -11.46 2.29 24.14
N ARG A 265 -11.52 1.06 24.68
CA ARG A 265 -11.47 0.77 26.12
C ARG A 265 -10.37 -0.24 26.46
N ASN A 266 -9.70 -0.02 27.58
CA ASN A 266 -8.81 -1.02 28.17
C ASN A 266 -9.60 -1.97 29.10
N GLU A 267 -8.93 -2.92 29.77
CA GLU A 267 -9.58 -3.91 30.65
C GLU A 267 -10.41 -3.29 31.78
N SER A 268 -9.99 -2.13 32.30
CA SER A 268 -10.69 -1.43 33.38
C SER A 268 -11.97 -0.71 32.92
N GLY A 269 -12.24 -0.71 31.62
CA GLY A 269 -13.33 0.05 31.00
C GLY A 269 -12.98 1.51 30.71
N GLU A 270 -11.75 1.94 31.00
CA GLU A 270 -11.26 3.30 30.76
C GLU A 270 -11.20 3.62 29.26
N ARG A 271 -11.73 4.79 28.87
CA ARG A 271 -11.50 5.40 27.57
C ARG A 271 -10.12 6.05 27.50
N PHE A 272 -9.09 5.22 27.35
CA PHE A 272 -7.69 5.64 27.52
C PHE A 272 -7.25 6.72 26.51
N MET A 273 -7.87 6.83 25.33
CA MET A 273 -7.51 7.86 24.35
C MET A 273 -7.74 9.30 24.83
N GLU A 274 -8.56 9.51 25.87
CA GLU A 274 -8.70 10.83 26.51
C GLU A 274 -7.42 11.29 27.20
N ARG A 275 -6.58 10.35 27.66
CA ARG A 275 -5.25 10.62 28.23
C ARG A 275 -4.21 10.90 27.15
N TYR A 276 -4.23 10.15 26.05
CA TYR A 276 -3.17 10.24 25.02
C TYR A 276 -3.39 11.34 23.98
N ALA A 277 -4.65 11.65 23.61
CA ALA A 277 -4.98 12.69 22.64
C ALA A 277 -6.23 13.47 23.09
N PRO A 278 -6.10 14.45 24.01
CA PRO A 278 -7.25 15.07 24.67
C PRO A 278 -8.24 15.77 23.72
N THR A 279 -7.77 16.35 22.61
CA THR A 279 -8.61 17.14 21.69
C THR A 279 -9.52 16.23 20.87
N ILE A 280 -8.95 15.25 20.16
CA ILE A 280 -9.70 14.41 19.21
C ILE A 280 -9.85 12.94 19.61
N LYS A 281 -9.21 12.50 20.70
CA LYS A 281 -9.42 11.21 21.36
C LYS A 281 -9.24 10.05 20.37
N ASP A 282 -10.24 9.18 20.23
CA ASP A 282 -10.25 8.01 19.35
C ASP A 282 -10.11 8.36 17.85
N LEU A 283 -10.30 9.64 17.47
CA LEU A 283 -10.09 10.16 16.11
C LEU A 283 -8.69 10.74 15.90
N ALA A 284 -7.76 10.54 16.85
CA ALA A 284 -6.35 10.83 16.64
C ALA A 284 -5.79 10.07 15.43
N PRO A 285 -4.69 10.56 14.81
CA PRO A 285 -4.00 9.83 13.77
C PRO A 285 -3.65 8.39 14.17
N ARG A 286 -3.67 7.51 13.18
CA ARG A 286 -3.53 6.07 13.34
C ARG A 286 -2.26 5.67 14.08
N ASP A 287 -1.14 6.32 13.80
CA ASP A 287 0.14 6.07 14.46
C ASP A 287 0.08 6.34 15.97
N ILE A 288 -0.60 7.41 16.38
CA ILE A 288 -0.79 7.76 17.80
C ILE A 288 -1.70 6.73 18.47
N VAL A 289 -2.87 6.44 17.87
CA VAL A 289 -3.83 5.48 18.44
C VAL A 289 -3.20 4.08 18.55
N ALA A 290 -2.49 3.62 17.52
CA ALA A 290 -1.82 2.33 17.52
C ALA A 290 -0.75 2.26 18.63
N ARG A 291 0.11 3.27 18.75
CA ARG A 291 1.09 3.34 19.85
C ARG A 291 0.43 3.32 21.23
N SER A 292 -0.63 4.11 21.42
CA SER A 292 -1.38 4.13 22.68
C SER A 292 -1.97 2.76 23.02
N MET A 293 -2.52 2.03 22.05
CA MET A 293 -3.05 0.67 22.26
C MET A 293 -1.94 -0.31 22.66
N VAL A 294 -0.79 -0.26 22.00
CA VAL A 294 0.36 -1.12 22.34
C VAL A 294 0.87 -0.80 23.75
N LEU A 295 0.98 0.48 24.12
CA LEU A 295 1.38 0.88 25.48
C LEU A 295 0.40 0.39 26.55
N GLU A 296 -0.92 0.49 26.33
CA GLU A 296 -1.90 -0.04 27.27
C GLU A 296 -1.72 -1.55 27.51
N VAL A 297 -1.44 -2.32 26.45
CA VAL A 297 -1.15 -3.75 26.55
C VAL A 297 0.17 -4.02 27.25
N LEU A 298 1.26 -3.35 26.87
CA LEU A 298 2.58 -3.53 27.47
C LEU A 298 2.61 -3.15 28.96
N GLU A 299 1.81 -2.17 29.37
CA GLU A 299 1.68 -1.75 30.77
C GLU A 299 0.67 -2.58 31.56
N GLY A 300 0.21 -3.72 31.01
CA GLY A 300 -0.63 -4.71 31.70
C GLY A 300 -2.11 -4.33 31.84
N ARG A 301 -2.58 -3.35 31.06
CA ARG A 301 -3.98 -2.90 31.00
C ARG A 301 -4.76 -3.47 29.81
N GLY A 302 -4.16 -4.37 29.03
CA GLY A 302 -4.85 -5.11 27.99
C GLY A 302 -6.00 -5.96 28.54
N ALA A 303 -7.06 -6.12 27.73
CA ALA A 303 -8.24 -6.91 28.01
C ALA A 303 -8.04 -8.40 27.64
N GLY A 304 -8.99 -9.24 28.07
CA GLY A 304 -8.99 -10.67 27.77
C GLY A 304 -8.11 -11.50 28.72
N PRO A 305 -8.17 -12.84 28.58
CA PRO A 305 -7.45 -13.76 29.48
C PRO A 305 -5.93 -13.62 29.42
N HIS A 306 -5.38 -13.10 28.32
CA HIS A 306 -3.95 -12.92 28.10
C HIS A 306 -3.50 -11.46 28.16
N LYS A 307 -4.43 -10.52 28.39
CA LYS A 307 -4.17 -9.07 28.42
C LYS A 307 -3.45 -8.54 27.16
N ASP A 308 -3.77 -9.08 25.99
CA ASP A 308 -3.04 -8.92 24.73
C ASP A 308 -3.80 -8.10 23.67
N TYR A 309 -4.96 -7.55 24.01
CA TYR A 309 -5.73 -6.66 23.13
C TYR A 309 -6.46 -5.56 23.91
N VAL A 310 -7.13 -4.65 23.22
CA VAL A 310 -8.09 -3.70 23.83
C VAL A 310 -9.47 -3.86 23.18
N LEU A 311 -10.46 -3.12 23.65
CA LEU A 311 -11.85 -3.29 23.22
C LEU A 311 -12.33 -2.09 22.40
N LEU A 312 -12.98 -2.34 21.27
CA LEU A 312 -13.76 -1.35 20.53
C LEU A 312 -15.23 -1.45 20.97
N ASP A 313 -15.67 -0.48 21.76
CA ASP A 313 -17.04 -0.40 22.27
C ASP A 313 -17.93 0.39 21.30
N CYS A 314 -18.87 -0.32 20.69
CA CYS A 314 -19.90 0.22 19.81
C CYS A 314 -21.31 0.17 20.43
N THR A 315 -21.45 -0.36 21.65
CA THR A 315 -22.74 -0.75 22.23
C THR A 315 -23.70 0.42 22.43
N HIS A 316 -23.16 1.63 22.66
CA HIS A 316 -23.93 2.86 22.82
C HIS A 316 -24.42 3.49 21.51
N LEU A 317 -23.96 3.02 20.35
CA LEU A 317 -24.37 3.57 19.04
C LEU A 317 -25.79 3.14 18.66
N GLY A 318 -26.28 2.03 19.22
CA GLY A 318 -27.57 1.45 18.91
C GLY A 318 -27.56 0.61 17.62
N ALA A 319 -28.49 -0.35 17.56
CA ALA A 319 -28.57 -1.32 16.47
C ALA A 319 -28.82 -0.67 15.11
N GLU A 320 -29.62 0.39 15.04
CA GLU A 320 -29.91 1.08 13.77
C GLU A 320 -28.64 1.63 13.11
N VAL A 321 -27.75 2.29 13.87
CA VAL A 321 -26.49 2.81 13.34
C VAL A 321 -25.59 1.68 12.88
N LEU A 322 -25.46 0.62 13.70
CA LEU A 322 -24.60 -0.52 13.41
C LEU A 322 -25.03 -1.26 12.14
N GLU A 323 -26.32 -1.59 12.02
CA GLU A 323 -26.83 -2.39 10.90
C GLU A 323 -26.97 -1.58 9.58
N THR A 324 -27.05 -0.25 9.66
CA THR A 324 -27.21 0.59 8.44
C THR A 324 -25.91 1.22 7.97
N LYS A 325 -25.07 1.74 8.87
CA LYS A 325 -23.84 2.47 8.52
C LYS A 325 -22.58 1.64 8.64
N LEU A 326 -22.61 0.60 9.48
CA LEU A 326 -21.48 -0.25 9.83
C LEU A 326 -21.80 -1.77 9.68
N PRO A 327 -22.54 -2.20 8.63
CA PRO A 327 -22.98 -3.60 8.51
C PRO A 327 -21.82 -4.60 8.37
N ASP A 328 -20.80 -4.29 7.54
CA ASP A 328 -19.72 -5.24 7.27
C ASP A 328 -18.90 -5.50 8.53
N ILE A 329 -18.55 -4.47 9.30
CA ILE A 329 -17.80 -4.68 10.56
C ILE A 329 -18.61 -5.45 11.60
N THR A 330 -19.94 -5.27 11.58
CA THR A 330 -20.86 -5.95 12.49
C THR A 330 -20.91 -7.44 12.14
N GLU A 331 -21.00 -7.77 10.86
CA GLU A 331 -20.93 -9.14 10.36
C GLU A 331 -19.56 -9.78 10.61
N PHE A 332 -18.46 -9.05 10.46
CA PHE A 332 -17.12 -9.58 10.71
C PHE A 332 -16.90 -9.94 12.18
N ALA A 333 -17.31 -9.08 13.11
CA ALA A 333 -17.22 -9.40 14.54
C ALA A 333 -18.03 -10.67 14.90
N ARG A 334 -19.25 -10.79 14.35
CA ARG A 334 -20.14 -11.94 14.57
C ARG A 334 -19.54 -13.21 13.97
N THR A 335 -19.08 -13.16 12.74
CA THR A 335 -18.58 -14.32 11.98
C THR A 335 -17.25 -14.84 12.53
N TYR A 336 -16.30 -13.95 12.81
CA TYR A 336 -14.93 -14.35 13.11
C TYR A 336 -14.61 -14.47 14.60
N LEU A 337 -15.29 -13.70 15.45
CA LEU A 337 -15.09 -13.75 16.91
C LEU A 337 -16.32 -14.25 17.68
N GLY A 338 -17.47 -14.43 17.03
CA GLY A 338 -18.71 -14.77 17.73
C GLY A 338 -19.27 -13.63 18.59
N VAL A 339 -18.78 -12.41 18.38
CA VAL A 339 -19.10 -11.21 19.16
C VAL A 339 -20.20 -10.41 18.46
N ASP A 340 -21.22 -9.99 19.19
CA ASP A 340 -22.28 -9.11 18.68
C ASP A 340 -22.02 -7.65 19.11
N PRO A 341 -21.54 -6.74 18.22
CA PRO A 341 -21.16 -5.37 18.59
C PRO A 341 -22.30 -4.52 19.13
N VAL A 342 -23.55 -4.96 18.93
CA VAL A 342 -24.75 -4.34 19.51
C VAL A 342 -24.83 -4.58 21.02
N LYS A 343 -24.24 -5.68 21.52
CA LYS A 343 -24.39 -6.15 22.89
C LYS A 343 -23.09 -6.09 23.69
N GLU A 344 -21.94 -6.29 23.05
CA GLU A 344 -20.66 -6.35 23.73
C GLU A 344 -19.52 -5.73 22.89
N PRO A 345 -18.45 -5.22 23.54
CA PRO A 345 -17.30 -4.65 22.83
C PRO A 345 -16.49 -5.68 22.04
N VAL A 346 -15.84 -5.23 20.96
CA VAL A 346 -15.08 -6.10 20.04
C VAL A 346 -13.59 -6.11 20.38
N PRO A 347 -12.94 -7.29 20.54
CA PRO A 347 -11.49 -7.40 20.69
C PRO A 347 -10.73 -6.88 19.47
N VAL A 348 -9.87 -5.88 19.68
CA VAL A 348 -9.08 -5.23 18.62
C VAL A 348 -7.63 -5.00 19.03
N TYR A 349 -6.73 -5.07 18.06
CA TYR A 349 -5.31 -4.75 18.23
C TYR A 349 -4.69 -4.16 16.96
N PRO A 350 -3.64 -3.32 17.06
CA PRO A 350 -2.98 -2.75 15.90
C PRO A 350 -2.50 -3.82 14.92
N THR A 351 -2.74 -3.57 13.64
CA THR A 351 -2.53 -4.55 12.57
C THR A 351 -1.85 -3.89 11.38
N ALA A 352 -0.84 -4.53 10.78
CA ALA A 352 -0.17 -4.02 9.59
C ALA A 352 -1.21 -3.79 8.47
N HIS A 353 -1.26 -2.58 7.91
CA HIS A 353 -2.36 -2.15 7.06
C HIS A 353 -1.95 -1.55 5.73
N TYR A 354 -0.97 -0.64 5.69
CA TYR A 354 -0.67 0.11 4.48
C TYR A 354 0.82 0.49 4.42
N ALA A 355 1.43 0.33 3.26
CA ALA A 355 2.78 0.83 2.99
C ALA A 355 2.71 2.30 2.58
N MET A 356 3.38 3.20 3.32
CA MET A 356 3.50 4.59 2.88
C MET A 356 4.57 4.76 1.81
N GLY A 357 5.69 4.04 1.97
CA GLY A 357 6.76 3.98 0.98
C GLY A 357 6.44 3.07 -0.21
N GLY A 358 7.27 3.17 -1.24
CA GLY A 358 7.09 2.46 -2.51
C GLY A 358 8.02 2.94 -3.61
N ILE A 359 7.60 2.80 -4.87
CA ILE A 359 8.31 3.32 -6.04
C ILE A 359 8.25 4.85 -6.02
N PRO A 360 9.38 5.58 -5.89
CA PRO A 360 9.37 7.03 -5.93
C PRO A 360 8.84 7.53 -7.28
N THR A 361 7.94 8.51 -7.23
CA THR A 361 7.35 9.13 -8.42
C THR A 361 7.30 10.63 -8.29
N ASN A 362 7.22 11.34 -9.40
CA ASN A 362 6.77 12.73 -9.39
C ASN A 362 5.24 12.82 -9.39
N VAL A 363 4.68 14.04 -9.36
CA VAL A 363 3.23 14.29 -9.34
C VAL A 363 2.49 13.84 -10.61
N HIS A 364 3.19 13.48 -11.70
CA HIS A 364 2.61 12.91 -12.92
C HIS A 364 2.59 11.37 -12.88
N GLY A 365 3.21 10.77 -11.87
CA GLY A 365 3.35 9.32 -11.71
C GLY A 365 4.57 8.74 -12.42
N GLU A 366 5.48 9.56 -12.95
CA GLU A 366 6.72 9.09 -13.60
C GLU A 366 7.67 8.53 -12.53
N ALA A 367 8.15 7.30 -12.70
CA ALA A 367 8.99 6.62 -11.73
C ALA A 367 10.43 7.17 -11.74
N LEU A 368 11.00 7.39 -10.55
CA LEU A 368 12.32 7.99 -10.39
C LEU A 368 13.43 6.95 -10.24
N ARG A 369 14.52 7.07 -11.01
CA ARG A 369 15.71 6.21 -10.87
C ARG A 369 16.68 6.69 -9.79
N ASP A 370 16.61 7.97 -9.47
CA ASP A 370 17.39 8.65 -8.45
C ASP A 370 16.58 9.85 -7.92
N ASN A 371 17.22 10.80 -7.23
CA ASN A 371 16.51 11.92 -6.62
C ASN A 371 15.89 12.90 -7.65
N GLU A 372 16.39 12.93 -8.89
CA GLU A 372 16.07 13.98 -9.87
C GLU A 372 15.56 13.43 -11.20
N ASN A 373 15.99 12.23 -11.59
CA ASN A 373 15.77 11.68 -12.92
C ASN A 373 14.66 10.64 -12.96
N VAL A 374 13.81 10.73 -13.98
CA VAL A 374 12.79 9.74 -14.29
C VAL A 374 13.36 8.56 -15.12
N ILE A 375 12.70 7.41 -15.07
CA ILE A 375 12.83 6.36 -16.09
C ILE A 375 11.83 6.64 -17.21
N PRO A 376 12.28 6.98 -18.43
CA PRO A 376 11.37 7.22 -19.54
C PRO A 376 10.47 6.00 -19.80
N GLY A 377 9.16 6.26 -19.94
CA GLY A 377 8.16 5.22 -20.18
C GLY A 377 7.76 4.40 -18.95
N LEU A 378 8.25 4.70 -17.74
CA LEU A 378 7.85 3.97 -16.53
C LEU A 378 7.12 4.85 -15.54
N TYR A 379 5.98 4.36 -15.07
CA TYR A 379 5.07 5.06 -14.16
C TYR A 379 4.66 4.17 -12.99
N ALA A 380 4.21 4.78 -11.90
CA ALA A 380 3.57 4.08 -10.80
C ALA A 380 2.43 4.90 -10.18
N ALA A 381 1.37 4.23 -9.70
CA ALA A 381 0.24 4.88 -9.04
C ALA A 381 -0.46 3.99 -8.00
N GLY A 382 -1.05 4.61 -6.97
CA GLY A 382 -1.64 3.92 -5.83
C GLY A 382 -0.59 3.46 -4.82
N GLU A 383 -0.91 2.48 -3.97
CA GLU A 383 -0.04 2.05 -2.85
C GLU A 383 1.34 1.50 -3.26
N VAL A 384 1.54 1.15 -4.54
CA VAL A 384 2.88 0.77 -5.03
C VAL A 384 3.80 1.99 -5.19
N ALA A 385 3.24 3.20 -5.29
CA ALA A 385 3.96 4.44 -5.53
C ALA A 385 4.14 5.25 -4.25
N CYS A 386 5.24 5.99 -4.19
CA CYS A 386 5.53 7.01 -3.20
C CYS A 386 5.71 8.34 -3.96
N VAL A 387 4.69 9.21 -3.91
CA VAL A 387 4.69 10.50 -4.63
C VAL A 387 5.53 11.60 -3.94
N SER A 388 5.50 11.87 -2.62
CA SER A 388 4.83 11.23 -1.47
C SER A 388 3.70 12.09 -0.88
N VAL A 389 2.43 11.64 -1.00
CA VAL A 389 1.27 12.33 -0.40
C VAL A 389 0.91 11.86 1.02
N HIS A 390 1.59 10.83 1.52
CA HIS A 390 1.28 10.22 2.82
C HIS A 390 2.39 10.40 3.85
N GLY A 391 3.61 10.70 3.42
CA GLY A 391 4.78 10.86 4.28
C GLY A 391 4.92 9.72 5.29
N ALA A 392 5.20 10.08 6.54
CA ALA A 392 5.43 9.09 7.59
C ALA A 392 4.14 8.47 8.17
N ASN A 393 2.95 8.99 7.86
CA ASN A 393 1.68 8.42 8.32
C ASN A 393 0.52 8.87 7.43
N ARG A 394 -0.13 7.90 6.79
CA ARG A 394 -1.32 8.16 5.98
C ARG A 394 -2.55 8.52 6.81
N LEU A 395 -3.29 9.56 6.42
CA LEU A 395 -4.65 9.78 6.94
C LEU A 395 -5.66 8.77 6.38
N GLY A 396 -6.60 8.35 7.22
CA GLY A 396 -7.71 7.52 6.77
C GLY A 396 -8.48 8.19 5.63
N THR A 397 -8.98 7.40 4.67
CA THR A 397 -9.65 7.83 3.42
C THR A 397 -8.78 8.48 2.33
N ASN A 398 -7.55 8.94 2.63
CA ASN A 398 -6.65 9.51 1.61
C ASN A 398 -6.17 8.47 0.58
N SER A 399 -6.09 7.17 0.91
CA SER A 399 -5.61 6.15 -0.06
C SER A 399 -6.60 5.93 -1.21
N LEU A 400 -7.92 5.91 -0.94
CA LEU A 400 -8.93 5.81 -1.99
C LEU A 400 -8.97 7.08 -2.85
N LEU A 401 -8.59 8.23 -2.28
CA LEU A 401 -8.41 9.46 -3.03
C LEU A 401 -7.18 9.41 -3.93
N ASP A 402 -6.02 9.06 -3.37
CA ASP A 402 -4.74 8.89 -4.07
C ASP A 402 -4.90 8.02 -5.32
N ILE A 403 -5.46 6.82 -5.19
CA ILE A 403 -5.62 5.90 -6.35
C ILE A 403 -6.45 6.52 -7.48
N ASN A 404 -7.39 7.42 -7.18
CA ASN A 404 -8.24 8.05 -8.18
C ASN A 404 -7.56 9.27 -8.80
N VAL A 405 -6.81 10.05 -8.02
CA VAL A 405 -6.07 11.21 -8.52
C VAL A 405 -4.83 10.74 -9.29
N PHE A 406 -3.92 10.01 -8.66
CA PHE A 406 -2.65 9.63 -9.28
C PHE A 406 -2.81 8.49 -10.29
N GLY A 407 -3.81 7.61 -10.13
CA GLY A 407 -4.18 6.68 -11.19
C GLY A 407 -4.62 7.41 -12.46
N ARG A 408 -5.43 8.47 -12.33
CA ARG A 408 -5.83 9.31 -13.46
C ARG A 408 -4.63 10.02 -14.09
N ARG A 409 -3.78 10.67 -13.28
CA ARG A 409 -2.60 11.40 -13.76
C ARG A 409 -1.62 10.49 -14.49
N ALA A 410 -1.28 9.33 -13.91
CA ALA A 410 -0.39 8.36 -14.53
C ALA A 410 -0.97 7.80 -15.84
N GLY A 411 -2.28 7.50 -15.89
CA GLY A 411 -2.94 7.03 -17.12
C GLY A 411 -2.90 8.06 -18.25
N ILE A 412 -3.10 9.33 -17.95
CA ILE A 412 -2.99 10.44 -18.92
C ILE A 412 -1.54 10.58 -19.39
N ALA A 413 -0.59 10.70 -18.47
CA ALA A 413 0.81 10.92 -18.78
C ALA A 413 1.43 9.76 -19.59
N ALA A 414 1.14 8.52 -19.22
CA ALA A 414 1.59 7.34 -19.95
C ALA A 414 1.06 7.30 -21.39
N ALA A 415 -0.22 7.63 -21.59
CA ALA A 415 -0.81 7.67 -22.91
C ALA A 415 -0.24 8.80 -23.78
N GLU A 416 -0.05 10.00 -23.22
CA GLU A 416 0.57 11.14 -23.93
C GLU A 416 2.02 10.81 -24.33
N TYR A 417 2.80 10.19 -23.43
CA TYR A 417 4.14 9.71 -23.74
C TYR A 417 4.12 8.68 -24.88
N ALA A 418 3.21 7.70 -24.83
CA ALA A 418 3.11 6.65 -25.83
C ALA A 418 2.66 7.15 -27.21
N GLN A 419 1.88 8.23 -27.29
CA GLN A 419 1.48 8.84 -28.56
C GLN A 419 2.65 9.59 -29.24
N GLY A 420 3.58 10.14 -28.46
CA GLY A 420 4.73 10.90 -28.95
C GLY A 420 6.00 10.09 -29.21
N ARG A 421 5.95 8.76 -29.05
CA ARG A 421 7.12 7.88 -29.11
C ARG A 421 6.86 6.66 -29.98
N ASP A 422 7.93 6.12 -30.55
CA ASP A 422 7.94 4.82 -31.20
C ASP A 422 8.29 3.71 -30.21
N HIS A 423 7.97 2.47 -30.56
CA HIS A 423 8.43 1.31 -29.79
C HIS A 423 9.94 1.19 -29.87
N VAL A 424 10.57 0.99 -28.72
CA VAL A 424 11.99 0.66 -28.62
C VAL A 424 12.19 -0.85 -28.81
N ASP A 425 13.23 -1.24 -29.53
CA ASP A 425 13.56 -2.65 -29.71
C ASP A 425 13.86 -3.34 -28.37
N LEU A 426 13.33 -4.55 -28.22
CA LEU A 426 13.60 -5.36 -27.05
C LEU A 426 15.01 -5.97 -27.15
N PRO A 427 15.66 -6.29 -26.01
CA PRO A 427 16.86 -7.12 -25.99
C PRO A 427 16.64 -8.45 -26.72
N GLU A 428 17.71 -9.09 -27.20
CA GLU A 428 17.64 -10.34 -27.99
C GLU A 428 16.84 -11.46 -27.30
N ASN A 429 16.98 -11.61 -25.98
CA ASN A 429 16.21 -12.54 -25.18
C ASN A 429 15.63 -11.83 -23.93
N PRO A 430 14.48 -11.15 -24.05
CA PRO A 430 13.89 -10.40 -22.94
C PRO A 430 13.28 -11.31 -21.85
N THR A 431 13.10 -12.60 -22.14
CA THR A 431 12.50 -13.58 -21.21
C THR A 431 13.53 -14.35 -20.40
N ARG A 432 14.83 -14.25 -20.75
CA ARG A 432 15.92 -15.06 -20.16
C ARG A 432 15.87 -15.17 -18.63
N MET A 433 15.67 -14.05 -17.95
CA MET A 433 15.61 -14.02 -16.48
C MET A 433 14.41 -14.78 -15.94
N VAL A 434 13.23 -14.54 -16.51
CA VAL A 434 11.96 -15.16 -16.07
C VAL A 434 11.93 -16.65 -16.38
N GLU A 435 12.38 -17.06 -17.57
CA GLU A 435 12.50 -18.47 -17.94
C GLU A 435 13.44 -19.20 -16.97
N GLY A 436 14.62 -18.64 -16.70
CA GLY A 436 15.57 -19.20 -15.74
C GLY A 436 15.01 -19.32 -14.32
N MET A 437 14.29 -18.30 -13.84
CA MET A 437 13.65 -18.33 -12.52
C MET A 437 12.58 -19.42 -12.42
N VAL A 438 11.69 -19.47 -13.41
CA VAL A 438 10.59 -20.45 -13.45
C VAL A 438 11.12 -21.88 -13.57
N ASP A 439 12.10 -22.10 -14.44
CA ASP A 439 12.69 -23.42 -14.64
C ASP A 439 13.49 -23.86 -13.41
N HIS A 440 14.24 -22.95 -12.77
CA HIS A 440 14.95 -23.26 -11.55
C HIS A 440 14.00 -23.69 -10.44
N LEU A 441 13.01 -22.87 -10.09
CA LEU A 441 12.07 -23.20 -8.99
C LEU A 441 11.34 -24.52 -9.24
N ARG A 442 10.95 -24.76 -10.49
CA ARG A 442 10.23 -25.98 -10.88
C ARG A 442 11.13 -27.21 -10.82
N THR A 443 12.40 -27.11 -11.17
CA THR A 443 13.33 -28.23 -11.13
C THR A 443 14.08 -28.38 -9.81
N ALA A 444 13.96 -27.41 -8.89
CA ALA A 444 14.65 -27.43 -7.62
C ALA A 444 14.26 -28.66 -6.77
N HIS A 445 15.27 -29.23 -6.11
CA HIS A 445 15.20 -30.42 -5.24
C HIS A 445 15.68 -30.11 -3.81
N GLY A 446 15.66 -28.84 -3.41
CA GLY A 446 16.00 -28.41 -2.08
C GLY A 446 15.06 -28.96 -1.00
N GLY A 447 15.50 -28.87 0.26
CA GLY A 447 14.76 -29.41 1.41
C GLY A 447 13.86 -28.40 2.13
N GLU A 448 13.95 -27.11 1.79
CA GLU A 448 13.19 -26.05 2.47
C GLU A 448 11.81 -25.88 1.85
N ARG A 449 10.80 -25.65 2.70
CA ARG A 449 9.43 -25.40 2.26
C ARG A 449 9.16 -23.89 2.22
N VAL A 450 8.52 -23.44 1.15
CA VAL A 450 8.08 -22.05 0.96
C VAL A 450 7.24 -21.56 2.15
N ALA A 451 6.29 -22.38 2.61
CA ALA A 451 5.40 -22.03 3.72
C ALA A 451 6.14 -21.81 5.06
N ASP A 452 7.20 -22.58 5.33
CA ASP A 452 7.95 -22.49 6.59
C ASP A 452 8.77 -21.19 6.61
N ILE A 453 9.46 -20.88 5.51
CA ILE A 453 10.20 -19.62 5.36
C ILE A 453 9.25 -18.43 5.44
N ARG A 454 8.09 -18.48 4.76
CA ARG A 454 7.09 -17.41 4.83
C ARG A 454 6.58 -17.18 6.24
N THR A 455 6.28 -18.25 6.97
CA THR A 455 5.78 -18.18 8.35
C THR A 455 6.83 -17.56 9.27
N GLU A 456 8.10 -17.97 9.14
CA GLU A 456 9.20 -17.40 9.92
C GLU A 456 9.46 -15.94 9.57
N LEU A 457 9.42 -15.56 8.29
CA LEU A 457 9.52 -14.16 7.85
C LEU A 457 8.44 -13.30 8.49
N GLN A 458 7.20 -13.73 8.36
CA GLN A 458 6.04 -13.03 8.90
C GLN A 458 6.12 -12.88 10.42
N GLN A 459 6.56 -13.93 11.11
CA GLN A 459 6.72 -13.89 12.56
C GLN A 459 7.85 -12.95 13.00
N THR A 460 9.02 -12.98 12.35
CA THR A 460 10.12 -12.08 12.75
C THR A 460 9.76 -10.62 12.51
N MET A 461 9.07 -10.31 11.41
CA MET A 461 8.64 -8.94 11.11
C MET A 461 7.59 -8.42 12.09
N ASP A 462 6.60 -9.25 12.46
CA ASP A 462 5.55 -8.91 13.45
C ASP A 462 6.13 -8.72 14.86
N THR A 463 7.16 -9.50 15.22
CA THR A 463 7.84 -9.39 16.52
C THR A 463 8.78 -8.18 16.59
N ASN A 464 9.58 -7.96 15.54
CA ASN A 464 10.78 -7.13 15.65
C ASN A 464 10.72 -5.79 14.90
N ALA A 465 9.82 -5.67 13.91
CA ALA A 465 9.71 -4.52 13.02
C ALA A 465 8.30 -3.91 12.98
N ALA A 466 7.52 -4.12 14.04
CA ALA A 466 6.13 -3.66 14.15
C ALA A 466 6.02 -2.19 14.60
N VAL A 467 5.03 -1.88 15.47
CA VAL A 467 4.68 -0.52 15.92
C VAL A 467 5.84 0.15 16.67
N TYR A 468 6.41 -0.53 17.67
CA TYR A 468 7.59 -0.10 18.39
C TYR A 468 8.80 -0.92 17.94
N ARG A 469 9.94 -0.24 17.83
CA ARG A 469 11.19 -0.79 17.31
C ARG A 469 12.34 -0.33 18.19
N THR A 470 13.41 -1.12 18.26
CA THR A 470 14.69 -0.72 18.83
C THR A 470 15.82 -1.16 17.92
N GLU A 471 17.04 -0.66 18.16
CA GLU A 471 18.22 -1.15 17.45
C GLU A 471 18.38 -2.68 17.55
N ASP A 472 18.13 -3.26 18.73
CA ASP A 472 18.27 -4.70 18.97
C ASP A 472 17.21 -5.53 18.24
N THR A 473 15.94 -5.10 18.28
CA THR A 473 14.88 -5.81 17.55
C THR A 473 15.13 -5.75 16.04
N LEU A 474 15.51 -4.58 15.51
CA LEU A 474 15.78 -4.42 14.08
C LEU A 474 17.01 -5.21 13.62
N LYS A 475 18.08 -5.27 14.42
CA LYS A 475 19.25 -6.14 14.12
C LYS A 475 18.87 -7.62 14.12
N THR A 476 17.98 -8.03 15.02
CA THR A 476 17.45 -9.40 15.05
C THR A 476 16.66 -9.70 13.78
N ALA A 477 15.72 -8.82 13.41
CA ALA A 477 14.94 -8.94 12.17
C ALA A 477 15.85 -9.03 10.94
N LEU A 478 16.90 -8.20 10.87
CA LEU A 478 17.83 -8.19 9.75
C LEU A 478 18.56 -9.54 9.62
N THR A 479 19.09 -10.04 10.74
CA THR A 479 19.80 -11.33 10.80
C THR A 479 18.86 -12.47 10.39
N ASP A 480 17.62 -12.45 10.89
CA ASP A 480 16.62 -13.46 10.55
C ASP A 480 16.26 -13.43 9.07
N VAL A 481 16.02 -12.24 8.51
CA VAL A 481 15.69 -12.08 7.09
C VAL A 481 16.84 -12.56 6.21
N GLN A 482 18.09 -12.21 6.54
CA GLN A 482 19.27 -12.68 5.80
C GLN A 482 19.40 -14.21 5.83
N ARG A 483 19.22 -14.84 7.01
CA ARG A 483 19.17 -16.29 7.15
C ARG A 483 18.04 -16.92 6.32
N LEU A 484 16.87 -16.30 6.29
CA LEU A 484 15.71 -16.77 5.51
C LEU A 484 15.95 -16.64 4.00
N LYS A 485 16.66 -15.59 3.56
CA LYS A 485 17.12 -15.41 2.18
C LYS A 485 18.09 -16.52 1.76
N GLU A 486 19.01 -16.94 2.62
CA GLU A 486 19.87 -18.11 2.36
C GLU A 486 19.08 -19.42 2.25
N ARG A 487 18.08 -19.61 3.12
CA ARG A 487 17.20 -20.78 3.07
C ARG A 487 16.33 -20.79 1.82
N TYR A 488 15.89 -19.62 1.36
CA TYR A 488 15.11 -19.47 0.13
C TYR A 488 15.86 -20.03 -1.08
N GLY A 489 17.19 -19.87 -1.16
CA GLY A 489 18.01 -20.49 -2.20
C GLY A 489 18.02 -22.03 -2.21
N ARG A 490 17.44 -22.68 -1.19
CA ARG A 490 17.36 -24.14 -1.03
C ARG A 490 15.92 -24.65 -0.98
N ILE A 491 14.95 -23.88 -1.48
CA ILE A 491 13.56 -24.33 -1.55
C ILE A 491 13.35 -25.37 -2.63
N ALA A 492 12.28 -26.12 -2.50
CA ALA A 492 11.67 -26.85 -3.60
C ALA A 492 10.15 -26.70 -3.55
N ILE A 493 9.56 -26.46 -4.72
CA ILE A 493 8.10 -26.57 -4.88
C ILE A 493 7.72 -28.04 -5.09
N GLN A 494 6.56 -28.44 -4.61
CA GLN A 494 6.01 -29.78 -4.79
C GLN A 494 5.30 -29.91 -6.15
N ASP A 495 4.54 -28.89 -6.56
CA ASP A 495 3.87 -28.89 -7.85
C ASP A 495 4.87 -28.58 -8.98
N LYS A 496 5.17 -29.59 -9.80
CA LYS A 496 6.04 -29.45 -10.98
C LYS A 496 5.26 -29.20 -12.28
N GLY A 497 3.93 -29.12 -12.20
CA GLY A 497 3.01 -28.85 -13.30
C GLY A 497 3.15 -27.43 -13.87
N LYS A 498 2.43 -27.16 -14.97
CA LYS A 498 2.40 -25.82 -15.61
C LYS A 498 1.11 -25.05 -15.36
N ARG A 499 -0.02 -25.73 -15.46
CA ARG A 499 -1.34 -25.13 -15.37
C ARG A 499 -1.71 -24.87 -13.92
N TYR A 500 -2.11 -23.64 -13.61
CA TYR A 500 -2.52 -23.21 -12.27
C TYR A 500 -1.51 -23.58 -11.16
N ASN A 501 -0.21 -23.55 -11.47
CA ASN A 501 0.84 -23.86 -10.52
C ASN A 501 1.00 -22.69 -9.53
N THR A 502 0.19 -22.72 -8.48
CA THR A 502 0.18 -21.70 -7.41
C THR A 502 1.36 -21.86 -6.47
N ASP A 503 1.87 -23.08 -6.26
CA ASP A 503 3.07 -23.36 -5.45
C ASP A 503 4.31 -22.63 -6.01
N LEU A 504 4.47 -22.64 -7.34
CA LEU A 504 5.50 -21.85 -8.05
C LEU A 504 5.35 -20.35 -7.80
N LEU A 505 4.15 -19.80 -7.99
CA LEU A 505 3.93 -18.35 -7.93
C LEU A 505 4.04 -17.85 -6.49
N GLU A 506 3.57 -18.63 -5.53
CA GLU A 506 3.76 -18.40 -4.10
C GLU A 506 5.23 -18.43 -3.66
N ALA A 507 6.06 -19.25 -4.33
CA ALA A 507 7.52 -19.24 -4.14
C ALA A 507 8.14 -17.97 -4.74
N ILE A 508 7.69 -17.51 -5.90
CA ILE A 508 8.17 -16.26 -6.52
C ILE A 508 7.79 -15.06 -5.65
N GLU A 509 6.53 -14.97 -5.20
CA GLU A 509 6.03 -13.92 -4.31
C GLU A 509 6.80 -13.86 -2.98
N LEU A 510 7.19 -15.02 -2.42
CA LEU A 510 8.05 -15.06 -1.24
C LEU A 510 9.41 -14.39 -1.49
N GLY A 511 9.97 -14.53 -2.69
CA GLY A 511 11.20 -13.85 -3.07
C GLY A 511 11.07 -12.32 -3.02
N PHE A 512 9.95 -11.77 -3.48
CA PHE A 512 9.67 -10.34 -3.37
C PHE A 512 9.49 -9.90 -1.92
N LEU A 513 8.73 -10.66 -1.12
CA LEU A 513 8.55 -10.36 0.30
C LEU A 513 9.87 -10.31 1.08
N LEU A 514 10.81 -11.22 0.79
CA LEU A 514 12.13 -11.25 1.44
C LEU A 514 12.98 -10.03 1.07
N ASP A 515 12.97 -9.61 -0.21
CA ASP A 515 13.67 -8.40 -0.65
C ASP A 515 13.11 -7.13 0.02
N LEU A 516 11.78 -7.02 0.10
CA LEU A 516 11.11 -5.86 0.71
C LEU A 516 11.23 -5.84 2.24
N ALA A 517 11.22 -7.00 2.90
CA ALA A 517 11.48 -7.10 4.33
C ALA A 517 12.88 -6.56 4.69
N GLU A 518 13.89 -6.97 3.92
CA GLU A 518 15.26 -6.52 4.15
C GLU A 518 15.42 -5.02 3.90
N ALA A 519 14.81 -4.49 2.83
CA ALA A 519 14.79 -3.06 2.55
C ALA A 519 14.12 -2.26 3.69
N LEU A 520 12.95 -2.71 4.17
CA LEU A 520 12.24 -2.12 5.30
C LEU A 520 13.11 -2.08 6.55
N VAL A 521 13.72 -3.20 6.93
CA VAL A 521 14.51 -3.30 8.16
C VAL A 521 15.78 -2.45 8.08
N ASN A 522 16.47 -2.42 6.95
CA ASN A 522 17.67 -1.59 6.78
C ASN A 522 17.34 -0.10 6.88
N ALA A 523 16.29 0.36 6.19
CA ALA A 523 15.85 1.75 6.26
C ALA A 523 15.38 2.12 7.69
N ALA A 524 14.65 1.22 8.36
CA ALA A 524 14.21 1.41 9.75
C ALA A 524 15.39 1.46 10.75
N LEU A 525 16.44 0.67 10.52
CA LEU A 525 17.63 0.63 11.37
C LEU A 525 18.45 1.92 11.22
N ALA A 526 18.57 2.42 9.99
CA ALA A 526 19.32 3.63 9.67
C ALA A 526 18.62 4.92 10.14
N ARG A 527 17.28 4.95 10.16
CA ARG A 527 16.51 6.07 10.69
C ARG A 527 16.52 6.08 12.22
N LYS A 528 17.32 6.98 12.80
CA LYS A 528 17.52 7.13 14.25
C LYS A 528 16.68 8.27 14.82
N GLU A 529 15.38 8.22 14.56
CA GLU A 529 14.37 9.14 15.09
C GLU A 529 13.03 8.40 15.26
N SER A 530 12.01 9.08 15.78
CA SER A 530 10.62 8.63 15.74
C SER A 530 9.75 9.64 14.99
N ARG A 531 9.09 9.19 13.91
CA ARG A 531 8.25 10.01 13.04
C ARG A 531 7.08 9.19 12.51
N GLY A 532 5.85 9.70 12.63
CA GLY A 532 4.65 9.02 12.13
C GLY A 532 4.58 7.53 12.53
N GLY A 533 4.45 6.64 11.54
CA GLY A 533 4.36 5.18 11.71
C GLY A 533 5.68 4.48 12.04
N HIS A 534 6.79 5.21 12.14
CA HIS A 534 8.09 4.69 12.58
C HIS A 534 8.38 5.20 14.00
N ALA A 535 8.34 4.31 15.00
CA ALA A 535 8.65 4.66 16.39
C ALA A 535 9.81 3.81 16.93
N ARG A 536 10.88 4.48 17.31
CA ARG A 536 12.11 3.93 17.90
C ARG A 536 12.17 4.28 19.38
N GLU A 537 12.09 3.29 20.26
CA GLU A 537 12.11 3.57 21.71
C GLU A 537 13.47 4.10 22.17
N ASP A 538 14.54 3.69 21.49
CA ASP A 538 15.91 4.17 21.66
C ASP A 538 16.17 5.55 21.01
N TYR A 539 15.26 6.04 20.16
CA TYR A 539 15.26 7.38 19.56
C TYR A 539 13.83 7.97 19.54
N PRO A 540 13.25 8.30 20.71
CA PRO A 540 11.80 8.52 20.84
C PRO A 540 11.31 9.86 20.28
N ASN A 541 12.21 10.76 19.92
CA ASN A 541 11.88 12.10 19.44
C ASN A 541 12.04 12.20 17.92
N ARG A 542 11.25 13.07 17.31
CA ARG A 542 11.39 13.48 15.91
C ARG A 542 12.65 14.33 15.76
N ASP A 543 13.45 14.08 14.73
CA ASP A 543 14.68 14.81 14.42
C ASP A 543 14.58 15.46 13.04
N ASP A 544 14.07 16.69 13.04
CA ASP A 544 13.86 17.47 11.83
C ASP A 544 15.18 17.97 11.19
N VAL A 545 16.30 17.95 11.93
CA VAL A 545 17.60 18.39 11.41
C VAL A 545 18.23 17.31 10.54
N ASN A 546 18.20 16.05 11.00
CA ASN A 546 18.93 14.96 10.34
C ASN A 546 18.04 14.04 9.51
N PHE A 547 16.73 14.01 9.74
CA PHE A 547 15.84 13.00 9.17
C PHE A 547 14.57 13.56 8.51
N MET A 548 14.47 14.88 8.32
CA MET A 548 13.47 15.52 7.45
C MET A 548 13.80 15.35 5.96
N ARG A 549 13.82 14.09 5.52
CA ARG A 549 14.22 13.63 4.18
C ARG A 549 13.70 12.22 3.97
N HIS A 550 13.33 11.93 2.73
CA HIS A 550 12.92 10.60 2.33
C HIS A 550 14.11 9.66 2.32
N SER A 551 13.93 8.43 2.80
CA SER A 551 14.93 7.37 2.66
C SER A 551 14.86 6.81 1.23
N MET A 552 16.00 6.56 0.60
CA MET A 552 16.08 5.97 -0.74
C MET A 552 16.91 4.69 -0.66
N SER A 553 16.25 3.52 -0.75
CA SER A 553 16.90 2.20 -0.65
C SER A 553 17.21 1.65 -2.03
N TYR A 554 18.47 1.30 -2.28
CA TYR A 554 18.94 0.71 -3.53
C TYR A 554 19.47 -0.71 -3.30
N LYS A 555 19.05 -1.65 -4.14
CA LYS A 555 19.66 -2.97 -4.24
C LYS A 555 20.92 -2.87 -5.09
N MET A 556 22.08 -3.14 -4.52
CA MET A 556 23.32 -3.15 -5.28
C MET A 556 23.34 -4.38 -6.19
N LEU A 557 23.38 -4.16 -7.50
CA LEU A 557 23.51 -5.22 -8.48
C LEU A 557 24.98 -5.66 -8.59
N PRO A 558 25.26 -6.96 -8.76
CA PRO A 558 26.63 -7.44 -8.93
C PRO A 558 27.26 -6.89 -10.22
N GLU A 559 28.55 -6.55 -10.19
CA GLU A 559 29.28 -6.03 -11.37
C GLU A 559 29.32 -7.02 -12.56
N LYS A 560 29.20 -8.32 -12.26
CA LYS A 560 29.12 -9.40 -13.25
C LYS A 560 28.02 -10.35 -12.86
N GLU A 561 27.23 -10.78 -13.84
CA GLU A 561 26.34 -11.92 -13.66
C GLU A 561 27.18 -13.16 -13.35
N ASP A 562 26.85 -13.85 -12.26
CA ASP A 562 27.37 -15.18 -12.01
C ASP A 562 26.64 -16.16 -12.95
N PRO A 563 27.35 -16.79 -13.91
CA PRO A 563 26.74 -17.68 -14.89
C PRO A 563 26.18 -18.97 -14.26
N ASP A 564 26.66 -19.33 -13.06
CA ASP A 564 26.24 -20.52 -12.32
C ASP A 564 25.11 -20.23 -11.32
N ALA A 565 24.84 -18.94 -11.04
CA ALA A 565 23.82 -18.55 -10.09
C ALA A 565 22.42 -18.57 -10.75
N PRO A 566 21.38 -19.13 -10.10
CA PRO A 566 20.08 -19.27 -10.72
C PRO A 566 19.44 -17.94 -11.11
N LEU A 567 19.27 -17.71 -12.41
CA LEU A 567 18.68 -16.49 -12.96
C LEU A 567 17.35 -16.16 -12.28
N GLY A 568 17.17 -14.88 -11.90
CA GLY A 568 15.97 -14.37 -11.22
C GLY A 568 15.80 -14.73 -9.75
N ILE A 569 16.72 -15.55 -9.22
CA ILE A 569 16.90 -15.87 -7.79
C ILE A 569 18.28 -15.34 -7.33
N ASN A 570 19.02 -14.66 -8.22
CA ASN A 570 20.30 -14.03 -7.90
C ASN A 570 20.11 -12.76 -7.07
N GLY A 571 21.06 -12.50 -6.15
CA GLY A 571 21.10 -11.26 -5.36
C GLY A 571 20.42 -11.32 -3.99
N PHE A 572 20.37 -12.49 -3.35
CA PHE A 572 19.96 -12.59 -1.94
C PHE A 572 20.98 -11.98 -0.96
N THR A 573 22.24 -11.89 -1.37
CA THR A 573 23.36 -11.24 -0.65
C THR A 573 23.77 -9.93 -1.33
N ALA A 574 22.80 -9.11 -1.73
CA ALA A 574 23.08 -7.79 -2.25
C ALA A 574 23.22 -6.81 -1.09
N ASP A 575 24.31 -6.04 -1.08
CA ASP A 575 24.42 -4.90 -0.17
C ASP A 575 23.29 -3.91 -0.48
N ILE A 576 22.75 -3.28 0.56
CA ILE A 576 21.74 -2.22 0.43
C ILE A 576 22.45 -0.89 0.62
N ARG A 577 22.38 -0.04 -0.41
CA ARG A 577 22.82 1.35 -0.31
C ARG A 577 21.62 2.21 0.07
N LEU A 578 21.76 2.99 1.13
CA LEU A 578 20.79 4.01 1.51
C LEU A 578 21.29 5.38 1.06
N ASP A 579 20.40 6.12 0.40
CA ASP A 579 20.57 7.53 0.06
C ASP A 579 19.37 8.32 0.63
N TYR A 580 19.35 9.63 0.42
CA TYR A 580 18.24 10.47 0.86
C TYR A 580 17.83 11.50 -0.17
N LYS A 581 16.51 11.71 -0.29
CA LYS A 581 15.89 12.74 -1.12
C LYS A 581 15.25 13.82 -0.23
N PRO A 582 15.47 15.13 -0.50
CA PRO A 582 14.81 16.19 0.25
C PRO A 582 13.28 16.14 0.10
N VAL A 583 12.56 16.47 1.18
CA VAL A 583 11.10 16.68 1.13
C VAL A 583 10.78 18.01 0.44
N VAL A 584 9.72 18.06 -0.35
CA VAL A 584 9.25 19.30 -0.99
C VAL A 584 8.39 20.13 -0.03
N PHE A 585 8.87 21.32 0.32
CA PHE A 585 8.16 22.30 1.15
C PHE A 585 7.56 23.45 0.32
N THR A 586 6.35 23.88 0.67
CA THR A 586 5.74 25.07 0.06
C THR A 586 5.36 26.13 1.09
N ARG A 587 4.51 25.79 2.08
CA ARG A 587 3.97 26.79 3.04
C ARG A 587 3.79 26.33 4.47
N TYR A 588 3.67 25.02 4.73
CA TYR A 588 3.44 24.52 6.09
C TYR A 588 4.76 24.11 6.73
N GLU A 589 5.27 24.95 7.61
CA GLU A 589 6.49 24.65 8.35
C GLU A 589 6.28 23.52 9.37
N PRO A 590 7.29 22.66 9.60
CA PRO A 590 7.26 21.68 10.66
C PRO A 590 7.00 22.32 12.03
N MET A 591 6.02 21.78 12.73
CA MET A 591 5.75 22.10 14.13
C MET A 591 5.53 20.82 14.93
N GLU A 592 5.49 20.95 16.26
CA GLU A 592 5.18 19.82 17.13
C GLU A 592 3.82 19.21 16.76
N ARG A 593 3.80 17.91 16.48
CA ARG A 593 2.61 17.19 16.01
C ARG A 593 1.80 16.65 17.19
N LYS A 594 0.84 17.45 17.66
CA LYS A 594 -0.10 17.10 18.74
C LYS A 594 -1.57 17.08 18.29
N TYR A 595 -2.38 16.25 18.96
CA TYR A 595 -3.78 15.99 18.66
C TYR A 595 -4.62 15.79 19.92
#